data_AF-A0A536LNH5-F1
#
_entry.id   AF-A0A536LNH5-F1
#
_cell.length_a   1.000
_cell.length_b   1.000
_cell.length_c   1.000
_cell.angle_alpha   90.00
_cell.angle_beta   90.00
_cell.angle_gamma   90.00
#
_symmetry.space_group_name_H-M   'P 1'
#
loop_
_entity.id
_entity.type
_entity.pdbx_description
1 polymer ?
#
loop_
_entity_poly.entity_id
_entity_poly.type
_entity_poly.pdbx_seq_one_letter_code
_entity_poly.pdbx_strand_id
1 'polypeptide(L)' 'MFESEQLRSRDFFQSVDHPAMGEITLPGPPFRMSEVESRPGRAPSLGEHNEELYCEEMGLSRRDLARLRAARVV' A
#
# COMPACT_ATOMS: atom_id res chain seq x y z
N MET A 1 19.88 -13.33 6.46
CA MET A 1 19.50 -11.90 6.45
C MET A 1 18.55 -11.59 7.61
N PHE A 2 17.41 -12.29 7.73
CA PHE A 2 16.43 -12.11 8.81
C PHE A 2 17.00 -12.30 10.23
N GLU A 3 17.95 -13.22 10.42
CA GLU A 3 18.58 -13.47 11.74
C GLU A 3 19.60 -12.41 12.19
N SER A 4 19.95 -11.43 11.34
CA SER A 4 20.94 -10.41 11.66
C SER A 4 20.53 -9.62 12.91
N GLU A 5 21.33 -9.71 13.97
CA GLU A 5 21.09 -8.97 15.23
C GLU A 5 20.97 -7.47 14.99
N GLN A 6 21.80 -6.94 14.09
CA GLN A 6 21.84 -5.52 13.78
C GLN A 6 20.60 -5.03 13.01
N LEU A 7 19.90 -5.92 12.28
CA LEU A 7 18.62 -5.59 11.64
C LEU A 7 17.45 -5.74 12.62
N ARG A 8 17.50 -6.77 13.48
CA ARG A 8 16.49 -7.00 14.53
C ARG A 8 16.50 -5.91 15.59
N SER A 9 17.68 -5.41 16.00
CA SER A 9 17.83 -4.37 17.02
C SER A 9 17.19 -3.03 16.68
N ARG A 10 16.75 -2.85 15.42
CA ARG A 10 16.14 -1.62 14.92
C ARG A 10 14.82 -1.85 14.18
N ASP A 11 14.18 -3.00 14.41
CA ASP A 11 12.87 -3.35 13.84
C ASP A 11 12.84 -3.19 12.31
N PHE A 12 13.93 -3.59 11.65
CA PHE A 12 14.09 -3.37 10.21
C PHE A 12 13.05 -4.17 9.42
N PHE A 13 12.72 -5.38 9.83
CA PHE A 13 11.68 -6.19 9.19
C PHE A 13 10.35 -5.97 9.90
N GLN A 14 9.32 -5.62 9.14
CA GLN A 14 8.01 -5.25 9.66
C GLN A 14 6.93 -6.17 9.11
N SER A 15 5.99 -6.57 9.98
CA SER A 15 4.81 -7.33 9.57
C SER A 15 3.77 -6.38 8.99
N VAL A 16 3.26 -6.74 7.82
CA VAL A 16 2.25 -5.97 7.08
C VAL A 16 1.11 -6.91 6.71
N ASP A 17 -0.12 -6.51 7.00
CA ASP A 17 -1.31 -7.26 6.59
C ASP A 17 -1.65 -6.96 5.12
N HIS A 18 -1.74 -8.01 4.29
CA HIS A 18 -2.02 -7.92 2.88
C HIS A 18 -3.29 -8.72 2.53
N PRO A 19 -4.30 -8.11 1.88
CA PRO A 19 -5.63 -8.69 1.71
C PRO A 19 -5.64 -10.02 0.95
N ALA A 20 -4.69 -10.22 0.03
CA ALA A 20 -4.57 -11.47 -0.73
C ALA A 20 -3.55 -12.48 -0.15
N MET A 21 -2.65 -12.05 0.74
CA MET A 21 -1.52 -12.88 1.20
C MET A 21 -1.50 -13.12 2.72
N GLY A 22 -2.40 -12.46 3.47
CA GLY A 22 -2.36 -12.43 4.93
C GLY A 22 -1.19 -11.59 5.45
N GLU A 23 -0.69 -11.94 6.62
CA GLU A 23 0.48 -11.28 7.21
C GLU A 23 1.75 -11.65 6.45
N ILE A 24 2.45 -10.63 5.96
CA ILE A 24 3.73 -10.77 5.25
C ILE A 24 4.82 -9.92 5.92
N THR A 25 6.06 -10.38 5.89
CA THR A 25 7.22 -9.64 6.40
C THR A 25 7.91 -8.88 5.28
N LEU A 26 8.02 -7.56 5.41
CA LEU A 26 8.68 -6.69 4.45
C LEU A 26 9.87 -5.95 5.09
N PRO A 27 10.93 -5.64 4.31
CA PRO A 27 11.96 -4.72 4.77
C PRO A 27 11.36 -3.32 4.92
N GLY A 28 11.59 -2.72 6.08
CA GLY A 28 11.28 -1.34 6.38
C GLY A 28 12.35 -0.37 5.85
N PRO A 29 12.29 0.90 6.24
CA PRO A 29 13.20 1.93 5.75
C PRO A 29 14.66 1.62 6.12
N PRO A 30 15.63 1.95 5.24
CA PRO A 30 17.05 1.72 5.51
C PRO A 30 17.59 2.58 6.67
N PHE A 31 16.96 3.73 6.95
CA PHE A 31 17.32 4.65 8.04
C PHE A 31 16.08 5.05 8.85
N ARG A 32 16.28 5.40 10.12
CA ARG A 32 15.24 5.95 11.01
C ARG A 32 15.47 7.45 11.16
N MET A 33 14.39 8.21 11.24
CA MET A 33 14.41 9.64 11.54
C MET A 33 13.62 9.85 12.82
N SER A 34 14.19 10.55 13.81
CA SER A 34 13.58 10.71 15.13
C SER A 34 12.24 11.43 15.10
N GLU A 35 12.01 12.27 14.11
CA GLU A 35 10.79 13.09 13.96
C GLU A 35 9.80 12.51 12.94
N VAL A 36 10.15 11.43 12.24
CA VAL A 36 9.29 10.83 11.20
C VAL A 36 9.05 9.37 11.52
N GLU A 37 7.82 9.06 11.86
CA GLU A 37 7.39 7.67 11.99
C GLU A 37 7.12 7.11 10.59
N SER A 38 7.94 6.16 10.16
CA SER A 38 7.69 5.44 8.92
C SER A 38 6.83 4.21 9.20
N ARG A 39 5.65 4.19 8.58
CA ARG A 39 4.73 3.06 8.59
C ARG A 39 4.51 2.58 7.15
N PRO A 40 5.44 1.81 6.56
CA PRO A 40 5.24 1.24 5.24
C PRO A 40 3.98 0.35 5.27
N GLY A 41 2.96 0.77 4.53
CA GLY A 41 1.76 -0.03 4.32
C GLY A 41 1.98 -1.11 3.25
N ARG A 42 0.96 -1.94 3.04
CA ARG A 42 0.93 -2.85 1.90
C ARG A 42 0.90 -2.08 0.58
N ALA A 43 1.34 -2.72 -0.50
CA ALA A 43 1.06 -2.22 -1.84
C ALA A 43 -0.47 -2.30 -2.11
N PRO A 44 -1.05 -1.31 -2.81
CA PRO A 44 -2.46 -1.35 -3.18
C PRO A 44 -2.73 -2.45 -4.21
N SER A 45 -3.93 -3.01 -4.15
CA SER A 45 -4.43 -3.94 -5.15
C SER A 45 -4.70 -3.23 -6.49
N LEU A 46 -4.80 -4.00 -7.57
CA LEU A 46 -5.16 -3.44 -8.88
C LEU A 46 -6.53 -2.74 -8.80
N GLY A 47 -6.55 -1.44 -9.06
CA GLY A 47 -7.76 -0.62 -9.06
C GLY A 47 -8.31 -0.27 -7.67
N GLU A 48 -7.57 -0.52 -6.58
CA GLU A 48 -8.01 -0.30 -5.18
C GLU A 48 -8.52 1.13 -4.93
N HIS A 49 -7.88 2.13 -5.55
CA HIS A 49 -8.21 3.55 -5.37
C HIS A 49 -8.99 4.16 -6.55
N ASN A 50 -9.53 3.34 -7.48
CA ASN A 50 -10.21 3.88 -8.67
C ASN A 50 -11.44 4.72 -8.29
N GLU A 51 -12.25 4.28 -7.32
CA GLU A 51 -13.45 5.04 -6.93
C GLU A 51 -13.09 6.37 -6.25
N GLU A 52 -12.15 6.35 -5.30
CA GLU A 52 -11.64 7.55 -4.62
C GLU A 52 -11.12 8.58 -5.65
N LEU A 53 -10.21 8.16 -6.54
CA LEU A 53 -9.59 9.07 -7.48
C LEU A 53 -10.57 9.56 -8.56
N TYR A 54 -11.33 8.67 -9.20
CA TYR A 54 -12.20 9.09 -10.29
C TYR A 54 -13.44 9.85 -9.79
N CYS A 55 -14.05 9.43 -8.68
CA CYS A 55 -15.28 10.02 -8.20
C CYS A 55 -15.06 11.16 -7.22
N GLU A 56 -14.18 11.00 -6.23
CA GLU A 56 -14.01 11.99 -5.16
C GLU A 56 -13.07 13.12 -5.58
N GLU A 57 -11.92 12.79 -6.16
CA GLU A 57 -10.92 13.78 -6.58
C GLU A 57 -11.23 14.38 -7.97
N MET A 58 -11.62 13.55 -8.94
CA MET A 58 -11.88 14.00 -10.32
C MET A 58 -13.35 14.33 -10.62
N GLY A 59 -14.28 14.04 -9.70
CA GLY A 59 -15.69 14.39 -9.82
C GLY A 59 -16.49 13.60 -10.87
N LEU A 60 -16.00 12.45 -11.34
CA LEU A 60 -16.79 11.59 -12.24
C LEU A 60 -17.96 10.97 -11.49
N SER A 61 -19.10 10.86 -12.16
CA SER A 61 -20.21 10.10 -11.60
C SER A 61 -19.87 8.60 -11.53
N ARG A 62 -20.47 7.88 -10.60
CA ARG A 62 -20.38 6.41 -10.55
C ARG A 62 -20.80 5.74 -11.87
N ARG A 63 -21.70 6.39 -12.62
CA ARG A 63 -22.14 5.92 -13.94
C ARG A 63 -21.03 6.04 -14.98
N ASP A 64 -20.23 7.09 -14.92
CA ASP A 64 -19.09 7.27 -15.84
C ASP A 64 -17.96 6.30 -15.50
N LEU A 65 -17.68 6.08 -14.21
CA LEU A 65 -16.73 5.05 -13.78
C LEU A 65 -17.15 3.64 -14.25
N ALA A 66 -18.44 3.32 -14.17
CA ALA A 66 -18.96 2.04 -14.69
C ALA A 66 -18.79 1.91 -16.22
N ARG A 67 -18.94 3.00 -16.97
CA ARG A 67 -18.68 3.02 -18.42
C ARG A 67 -17.20 2.80 -18.74
N LEU A 68 -16.30 3.44 -17.99
CA LEU A 68 -14.85 3.26 -18.16
C LEU A 68 -14.42 1.81 -17.89
N ARG A 69 -14.97 1.20 -16.83
CA ARG A 69 -14.76 -0.23 -16.52
C ARG A 69 -15.27 -1.14 -17.64
N ALA A 70 -16.48 -0.89 -18.15
CA ALA A 70 -17.05 -1.67 -19.25
C ALA A 70 -16.23 -1.54 -20.54
N ALA A 71 -15.63 -0.38 -20.78
CA ALA A 71 -14.74 -0.12 -21.91
C ALA A 71 -13.30 -0.64 -21.72
N ARG A 72 -12.97 -1.23 -20.56
CA ARG A 72 -11.62 -1.69 -20.17
C ARG A 72 -10.55 -0.60 -20.22
N VAL A 73 -10.94 0.63 -19.92
CA VAL A 73 -9.99 1.75 -19.74
C VAL A 73 -9.43 1.72 -18.32
N VAL A 74 -10.23 1.29 -17.34
CA VAL A 74 -9.91 1.23 -15.91
C VAL A 74 -10.41 -0.06 -15.27
#